data_AF-M2YA54-F1
#
_entry.id   AF-M2YA54-F1
#
_cell.length_a   1.000
_cell.length_b   1.000
_cell.length_c   1.000
_cell.angle_alpha   90.00
_cell.angle_beta   90.00
_cell.angle_gamma   90.00
#
_symmetry.space_group_name_H-M   'P 1'
#
loop_
_entity.id
_entity.type
_entity.pdbx_description
1 polymer ?
#
loop_
_entity_poly.entity_id
_entity_poly.type
_entity_poly.pdbx_seq_one_letter_code
_entity_poly.pdbx_strand_id
1 'polypeptide(L)'
;MLAFVTFSSNLKGLQHKFDYSKRLSKKDRPDSRPKHPTIPWTRKFWLNAVVSGNQNTTLQTTSFNERLLHNESERIGKVLRPVVPILMGSSADLERCQKIAAACKQLGLDTELRIASAHKIPERLLDIVKTYEADARPKVYIAVAGRSNALSGVLDCAVSAPVISCPPYSDSYGGADLFSSIRMPSGVAPAYISEPGSAALFAAKILAIYDERIREKVQELQAAYRERLYVEDVDLKTKSYVPKIRALREQCLSITSLPGNLHKKQGKVRDQYEGTEYMILITTDRQSAFDRVLASIPFKGQVLNQTSAWWFERTKHIIPNHLVAVPHPYITIAKKCQPFPIEFVVRGYITGSTETSLWKNYEKGIRHYCGITFPDGLVKNQKLEENVLTPTTKETNDRPISPEEIVAEKWMTKEEFEYCKRAALELFAFGQQVAREHGLILVDTKYEFGRDKDGNILVIDEMHTPDSSRYWLSHSYEERMSQGKEPENIDKEFLRLWFRDHCDPYHDTVLPEAPEELVVELSRRYIMLYELITWQNFEWDLDAASSLWEAVRPYCKS
;
A
#
# COMPACT_ATOMS: atom_id res chain seq x y z
N MET A 1 -0.50 47.04 48.00
CA MET A 1 0.85 47.63 48.09
C MET A 1 1.32 47.85 46.67
N LEU A 2 1.16 49.06 46.10
CA LEU A 2 2.20 50.11 46.03
C LEU A 2 3.55 49.55 45.53
N ALA A 3 4.19 50.02 44.46
CA ALA A 3 4.01 51.24 43.67
C ALA A 3 4.71 51.09 42.30
N PHE A 4 4.08 51.66 41.27
CA PHE A 4 4.78 52.25 40.12
C PHE A 4 5.21 53.67 40.50
N VAL A 5 6.35 54.18 40.00
CA VAL A 5 6.54 55.54 39.44
C VAL A 5 8.03 55.77 39.05
N THR A 6 8.22 55.85 37.73
CA THR A 6 9.10 56.71 36.90
C THR A 6 10.59 56.94 37.19
N PHE A 7 11.39 56.86 36.12
CA PHE A 7 12.38 57.90 35.81
C PHE A 7 12.41 58.24 34.31
N SER A 8 12.80 59.49 34.07
CA SER A 8 12.55 60.34 32.91
C SER A 8 13.64 60.30 31.84
N SER A 9 13.20 60.47 30.59
CA SER A 9 13.81 61.14 29.41
C SER A 9 15.32 61.35 29.33
N ASN A 10 15.92 60.95 28.18
CA ASN A 10 16.65 61.92 27.36
C ASN A 10 16.90 61.47 25.90
N LEU A 11 16.52 62.39 25.00
CA LEU A 11 17.19 62.77 23.75
C LEU A 11 17.02 61.93 22.46
N LYS A 12 16.09 62.45 21.64
CA LYS A 12 16.30 62.99 20.28
C LYS A 12 16.87 62.07 19.18
N GLY A 13 16.05 61.84 18.15
CA GLY A 13 16.54 61.43 16.82
C GLY A 13 15.45 61.11 15.79
N LEU A 14 14.87 62.15 15.18
CA LEU A 14 14.20 62.19 13.87
C LEU A 14 13.05 61.21 13.52
N GLN A 15 11.83 61.77 13.54
CA GLN A 15 10.68 61.38 12.72
C GLN A 15 10.91 61.74 11.24
N HIS A 16 10.43 60.92 10.30
CA HIS A 16 9.64 61.42 9.17
C HIS A 16 8.67 60.36 8.60
N LYS A 17 7.38 60.63 8.87
CA LYS A 17 6.12 60.40 8.13
C LYS A 17 6.02 59.28 7.08
N PHE A 18 4.97 58.46 7.19
CA PHE A 18 3.98 58.31 6.11
C PHE A 18 2.56 58.12 6.68
N ASP A 19 1.65 58.92 6.13
CA ASP A 19 0.24 59.13 6.49
C ASP A 19 -0.66 58.19 5.66
N TYR A 20 -1.53 57.43 6.32
CA TYR A 20 -2.51 56.54 5.71
C TYR A 20 -3.87 57.24 5.63
N SER A 21 -4.15 57.98 4.55
CA SER A 21 -5.51 58.41 4.25
C SER A 21 -5.73 58.90 2.81
N LYS A 22 -5.83 58.00 1.83
CA LYS A 22 -6.60 58.27 0.59
C LYS A 22 -7.38 57.04 0.13
N ARG A 23 -8.71 57.17 0.17
CA ARG A 23 -9.68 56.33 -0.55
C ARG A 23 -9.52 56.54 -2.05
N LEU A 24 -9.48 55.44 -2.81
CA LEU A 24 -9.82 55.40 -4.24
C LEU A 24 -10.84 54.28 -4.51
N SER A 25 -11.65 54.54 -5.52
CA SER A 25 -13.00 54.05 -5.80
C SER A 25 -13.11 52.64 -6.39
N LYS A 26 -14.30 52.03 -6.22
CA LYS A 26 -14.78 50.83 -6.92
C LYS A 26 -14.94 51.07 -8.43
N LYS A 27 -13.87 50.90 -9.19
CA LYS A 27 -13.81 50.51 -10.61
C LYS A 27 -12.33 50.20 -10.85
N ASP A 28 -12.03 49.15 -11.61
CA ASP A 28 -10.70 48.56 -11.81
C ASP A 28 -10.36 47.42 -10.84
N ARG A 29 -10.98 46.25 -11.07
CA ARG A 29 -10.40 44.95 -10.71
C ARG A 29 -10.10 44.19 -12.01
N PRO A 30 -8.83 43.93 -12.36
CA PRO A 30 -8.51 42.84 -13.27
C PRO A 30 -8.66 41.51 -12.51
N ASP A 31 -9.51 40.62 -13.03
CA ASP A 31 -9.64 39.25 -12.57
C ASP A 31 -8.43 38.44 -13.09
N SER A 32 -7.44 38.20 -12.23
CA SER A 32 -6.31 37.33 -12.54
C SER A 32 -5.91 36.49 -11.33
N ARG A 33 -6.60 35.35 -11.16
CA ARG A 33 -6.01 34.20 -10.47
C ARG A 33 -4.80 33.73 -11.27
N PRO A 34 -3.65 33.40 -10.65
CA PRO A 34 -2.54 32.81 -11.37
C PRO A 34 -2.96 31.46 -11.97
N LYS A 35 -2.93 31.36 -13.30
CA LYS A 35 -3.08 30.08 -14.00
C LYS A 35 -1.84 29.24 -13.72
N HIS A 36 -2.02 28.08 -13.10
CA HIS A 36 -1.01 27.03 -13.05
C HIS A 36 -0.54 26.68 -14.48
N PRO A 37 0.77 26.53 -14.75
CA PRO A 37 1.23 26.07 -16.05
C PRO A 37 0.85 24.60 -16.23
N THR A 38 -0.18 24.35 -17.04
CA THR A 38 -0.51 23.02 -17.57
C THR A 38 0.51 22.67 -18.65
N ILE A 39 1.38 21.70 -18.37
CA ILE A 39 2.28 21.09 -19.35
C ILE A 39 1.46 20.08 -20.19
N PRO A 40 1.32 20.24 -21.52
CA PRO A 40 0.64 19.25 -22.35
C PRO A 40 1.60 18.11 -22.68
N TRP A 41 1.44 16.96 -22.04
CA TRP A 41 2.05 15.71 -22.50
C TRP A 41 1.31 15.23 -23.75
N THR A 42 1.82 15.59 -24.92
CA THR A 42 1.38 15.00 -26.20
C THR A 42 2.54 14.23 -26.83
N ARG A 43 2.32 12.93 -27.04
CA ARG A 43 3.16 11.98 -27.78
C ARG A 43 3.36 12.44 -29.23
N LYS A 44 4.27 13.38 -29.50
CA LYS A 44 4.56 13.79 -30.89
C LYS A 44 6.01 14.18 -31.18
N PHE A 45 6.97 13.58 -30.48
CA PHE A 45 8.41 13.77 -30.76
C PHE A 45 9.18 12.49 -31.16
N TRP A 46 8.49 11.37 -31.38
CA TRP A 46 9.12 10.07 -31.73
C TRP A 46 8.79 9.52 -33.12
N LEU A 47 8.36 10.35 -34.08
CA LEU A 47 7.82 9.85 -35.36
C LEU A 47 8.32 10.57 -36.62
N ASN A 48 9.53 11.17 -36.59
CA ASN A 48 10.11 11.85 -37.76
C ASN A 48 11.55 11.42 -38.12
N ALA A 49 12.02 10.25 -37.69
CA ALA A 49 13.35 9.74 -38.07
C ALA A 49 13.33 8.44 -38.89
N VAL A 50 12.18 8.00 -39.42
CA VAL A 50 12.08 6.76 -40.21
C VAL A 50 11.20 6.95 -41.45
N VAL A 51 11.48 7.95 -42.29
CA VAL A 51 11.03 7.93 -43.70
C VAL A 51 12.03 8.72 -44.55
N SER A 52 13.14 8.09 -44.96
CA SER A 52 13.80 8.35 -46.26
C SER A 52 15.03 7.45 -46.46
N GLY A 53 14.90 6.47 -47.37
CA GLY A 53 15.98 5.95 -48.23
C GLY A 53 17.14 5.17 -47.59
N ASN A 54 17.14 3.85 -47.70
CA ASN A 54 17.84 3.09 -48.76
C ASN A 54 17.96 1.62 -48.34
N GLN A 55 17.41 0.70 -49.15
CA GLN A 55 17.59 -0.73 -48.97
C GLN A 55 18.96 -1.13 -49.55
N ASN A 56 19.96 -1.32 -48.68
CA ASN A 56 21.12 -2.22 -48.83
C ASN A 56 22.23 -1.79 -47.86
N THR A 57 22.15 -2.15 -46.58
CA THR A 57 23.29 -2.18 -45.64
C THR A 57 22.87 -2.79 -44.30
N THR A 58 22.48 -4.07 -44.28
CA THR A 58 21.96 -4.73 -43.04
C THR A 58 22.88 -5.83 -42.49
N LEU A 59 24.15 -5.92 -42.93
CA LEU A 59 25.06 -6.98 -42.44
C LEU A 59 26.40 -6.46 -41.86
N GLN A 60 26.57 -5.15 -41.68
CA GLN A 60 27.75 -4.58 -40.98
C GLN A 60 27.42 -3.62 -39.83
N THR A 61 26.15 -3.29 -39.60
CA THR A 61 25.71 -2.37 -38.55
C THR A 61 25.43 -3.06 -37.20
N THR A 62 25.20 -4.38 -37.19
CA THR A 62 24.93 -5.14 -35.96
C THR A 62 26.17 -5.25 -35.06
N SER A 63 27.36 -5.50 -35.63
CA SER A 63 28.60 -5.62 -34.85
C SER A 63 29.15 -4.27 -34.37
N PHE A 64 28.82 -3.17 -35.05
CA PHE A 64 29.19 -1.82 -34.63
C PHE A 64 28.27 -1.31 -33.50
N ASN A 65 26.97 -1.57 -33.59
CA ASN A 65 26.00 -1.21 -32.54
C ASN A 65 26.16 -2.07 -31.28
N GLU A 66 26.45 -3.37 -31.40
CA GLU A 66 26.77 -4.19 -30.23
C GLU A 66 28.06 -3.75 -29.54
N ARG A 67 29.12 -3.38 -30.29
CA ARG A 67 30.32 -2.78 -29.71
C ARG A 67 30.09 -1.38 -29.14
N LEU A 68 29.17 -0.59 -29.68
CA LEU A 68 28.80 0.71 -29.10
C LEU A 68 28.00 0.53 -27.81
N LEU A 69 27.07 -0.43 -27.76
CA LEU A 69 26.27 -0.74 -26.57
C LEU A 69 27.10 -1.44 -25.48
N HIS A 70 28.06 -2.30 -25.85
CA HIS A 70 29.01 -2.87 -24.89
C HIS A 70 29.98 -1.81 -24.38
N ASN A 71 30.50 -0.93 -25.25
CA ASN A 71 31.34 0.20 -24.84
C ASN A 71 30.56 1.27 -24.05
N GLU A 72 29.26 1.48 -24.30
CA GLU A 72 28.41 2.35 -23.48
C GLU A 72 28.10 1.72 -22.13
N SER A 73 27.88 0.40 -22.05
CA SER A 73 27.68 -0.31 -20.78
C SER A 73 28.96 -0.35 -19.94
N GLU A 74 30.14 -0.38 -20.56
CA GLU A 74 31.44 -0.23 -19.89
C GLU A 74 31.82 1.25 -19.62
N ARG A 75 31.31 2.22 -20.42
CA ARG A 75 31.49 3.68 -20.21
C ARG A 75 30.47 4.29 -19.25
N ILE A 76 29.31 3.67 -19.03
CA ILE A 76 28.45 3.92 -17.88
C ILE A 76 29.23 3.37 -16.69
N GLY A 77 30.16 4.20 -16.21
CA GLY A 77 31.10 3.84 -15.15
C GLY A 77 30.33 3.20 -14.01
N LYS A 78 30.91 2.13 -13.43
CA LYS A 78 30.43 1.52 -12.18
C LYS A 78 29.87 2.62 -11.29
N VAL A 79 28.54 2.71 -11.14
CA VAL A 79 27.92 3.74 -10.32
C VAL A 79 28.48 3.55 -8.92
N LEU A 80 29.41 4.44 -8.57
CA LEU A 80 30.12 4.40 -7.29
C LEU A 80 29.07 4.52 -6.20
N ARG A 81 28.90 3.47 -5.39
CA ARG A 81 27.92 3.47 -4.31
C ARG A 81 28.23 4.62 -3.35
N PRO A 82 27.28 5.52 -3.08
CA PRO A 82 27.52 6.61 -2.15
C PRO A 82 27.88 6.11 -0.75
N VAL A 83 28.70 6.88 -0.04
CA VAL A 83 29.10 6.57 1.33
C VAL A 83 28.65 7.69 2.28
N VAL A 84 28.22 7.31 3.48
CA VAL A 84 27.89 8.23 4.56
C VAL A 84 28.84 8.00 5.73
N PRO A 85 29.96 8.75 5.82
CA PRO A 85 30.82 8.71 6.99
C PRO A 85 30.10 9.35 8.18
N ILE A 86 29.96 8.59 9.26
CA ILE A 86 29.33 9.04 10.52
C ILE A 86 30.43 9.22 11.55
N LEU A 87 30.78 10.47 11.83
CA LEU A 87 31.86 10.84 12.76
C LEU A 87 31.27 11.21 14.11
N MET A 88 31.81 10.64 15.17
CA MET A 88 31.40 10.91 16.54
C MET A 88 32.53 11.44 17.41
N GLY A 89 32.19 12.32 18.35
CA GLY A 89 33.17 12.95 19.24
C GLY A 89 33.79 11.97 20.23
N SER A 90 33.04 10.96 20.66
CA SER A 90 33.51 9.91 21.57
C SER A 90 32.66 8.64 21.42
N SER A 91 33.10 7.53 22.03
CA SER A 91 32.31 6.30 22.09
C SER A 91 30.98 6.45 22.84
N ALA A 92 30.79 7.51 23.64
CA ALA A 92 29.53 7.77 24.33
C ALA A 92 28.36 8.03 23.37
N ASP A 93 28.65 8.47 22.14
CA ASP A 93 27.66 8.77 21.11
C ASP A 93 27.35 7.56 20.20
N LEU A 94 27.96 6.40 20.46
CA LEU A 94 27.92 5.22 19.59
C LEU A 94 26.50 4.72 19.34
N GLU A 95 25.66 4.63 20.38
CA GLU A 95 24.28 4.15 20.25
C GLU A 95 23.48 5.02 19.25
N ARG A 96 23.67 6.34 19.33
CA ARG A 96 23.03 7.28 18.41
C ARG A 96 23.53 7.12 16.99
N CYS A 97 24.85 6.98 16.81
CA CYS A 97 25.44 6.73 15.49
C CYS A 97 24.98 5.39 14.89
N GLN A 98 24.79 4.35 15.71
CA GLN A 98 24.22 3.08 15.26
C GLN A 98 22.77 3.22 14.79
N LYS A 99 21.95 4.05 15.46
CA LYS A 99 20.59 4.38 14.99
C LYS A 99 20.62 5.08 13.62
N ILE A 100 21.55 6.01 13.41
CA ILE A 100 21.74 6.68 12.11
C ILE A 100 22.17 5.65 11.06
N ALA A 101 23.17 4.82 11.35
CA ALA A 101 23.66 3.78 10.43
C ALA A 101 22.58 2.77 10.05
N ALA A 102 21.76 2.33 11.01
CA ALA A 102 20.63 1.45 10.76
C ALA A 102 19.60 2.08 9.81
N ALA A 103 19.26 3.35 10.04
CA ALA A 103 18.34 4.09 9.15
C ALA A 103 18.94 4.32 7.75
N CYS A 104 20.24 4.64 7.65
CA CYS A 104 20.95 4.73 6.37
C CYS A 104 20.92 3.40 5.61
N LYS A 105 21.15 2.28 6.31
CA LYS A 105 21.12 0.93 5.71
C LYS A 105 19.74 0.60 5.13
N GLN A 106 18.65 0.97 5.81
CA GLN A 106 17.28 0.80 5.30
C GLN A 106 17.03 1.58 3.99
N LEU A 107 17.74 2.69 3.81
CA LEU A 107 17.68 3.53 2.60
C LEU A 107 18.71 3.12 1.52
N GLY A 108 19.42 2.00 1.72
CA GLY A 108 20.41 1.49 0.77
C GLY A 108 21.74 2.26 0.78
N LEU A 109 22.04 2.98 1.86
CA LEU A 109 23.29 3.76 2.00
C LEU A 109 24.36 2.95 2.74
N ASP A 110 25.59 2.97 2.20
CA ASP A 110 26.76 2.44 2.89
C ASP A 110 27.23 3.44 3.96
N THR A 111 27.55 2.95 5.16
CA THR A 111 27.97 3.80 6.29
C THR A 111 29.27 3.34 6.91
N GLU A 112 30.05 4.30 7.42
CA GLU A 112 31.28 4.03 8.15
C GLU A 112 31.30 4.84 9.46
N LEU A 113 31.39 4.16 10.60
CA LEU A 113 31.43 4.80 11.92
C LEU A 113 32.87 5.14 12.31
N ARG A 114 33.13 6.39 12.71
CA ARG A 114 34.46 6.85 13.12
C ARG A 114 34.41 7.66 14.41
N ILE A 115 35.35 7.42 15.33
CA ILE A 115 35.54 8.26 16.52
C ILE A 115 36.67 9.25 16.24
N ALA A 116 36.35 10.53 16.28
CA ALA A 116 37.29 11.62 16.02
C ALA A 116 36.85 12.90 16.75
N SER A 117 37.41 13.16 17.93
CA SER A 117 37.09 14.36 18.69
C SER A 117 37.77 15.60 18.10
N ALA A 118 37.00 16.57 17.65
CA ALA A 118 37.54 17.87 17.19
C ALA A 118 38.28 18.64 18.29
N HIS A 119 37.93 18.43 19.57
CA HIS A 119 38.59 19.09 20.69
C HIS A 119 39.85 18.36 21.15
N LYS A 120 39.82 17.02 21.19
CA LYS A 120 40.86 16.23 21.86
C LYS A 120 41.92 15.69 20.91
N ILE A 121 41.55 15.39 19.66
CA ILE A 121 42.43 14.76 18.65
C ILE A 121 42.21 15.39 17.25
N PRO A 122 42.35 16.71 17.10
CA PRO A 122 42.03 17.42 15.85
C PRO A 122 42.86 16.95 14.66
N GLU A 123 44.15 16.64 14.84
CA GLU A 123 45.01 16.12 13.75
C GLU A 123 44.48 14.80 13.19
N ARG A 124 44.07 13.89 14.09
CA ARG A 124 43.48 12.61 13.70
C ARG A 124 42.18 12.80 12.93
N LEU A 125 41.34 13.74 13.33
CA LEU A 125 40.11 14.08 12.59
C LEU A 125 40.45 14.51 11.16
N LEU A 126 41.41 15.42 10.98
CA LEU A 126 41.80 15.90 9.65
C LEU A 126 42.39 14.80 8.77
N ASP A 127 43.16 13.87 9.32
CA ASP A 127 43.69 12.74 8.53
C ASP A 127 42.59 11.76 8.09
N ILE A 128 41.58 11.56 8.93
CA ILE A 128 40.38 10.80 8.57
C ILE A 128 39.65 11.49 7.42
N VAL A 129 39.44 12.81 7.53
CA VAL A 129 38.78 13.61 6.50
C VAL A 129 39.54 13.56 5.17
N LYS A 130 40.86 13.73 5.17
CA LYS A 130 41.70 13.59 3.96
C LYS A 130 41.49 12.25 3.25
N THR A 131 41.34 11.18 4.02
CA THR A 131 41.09 9.84 3.46
C THR A 131 39.76 9.79 2.72
N TYR A 132 38.70 10.36 3.30
CA TYR A 132 37.39 10.40 2.65
C TYR A 132 37.33 11.40 1.49
N GLU A 133 37.98 12.56 1.58
CA GLU A 133 38.00 13.53 0.46
C GLU A 133 38.82 13.01 -0.74
N ALA A 134 39.79 12.12 -0.52
CA ALA A 134 40.48 11.40 -1.60
C ALA A 134 39.64 10.30 -2.27
N ASP A 135 38.54 9.87 -1.64
CA ASP A 135 37.61 8.88 -2.21
C ASP A 135 36.71 9.54 -3.28
N ALA A 136 36.58 8.93 -4.46
CA ALA A 136 35.75 9.48 -5.53
C ALA A 136 34.24 9.23 -5.35
N ARG A 137 33.83 8.38 -4.41
CA ARG A 137 32.41 8.08 -4.16
C ARG A 137 31.65 9.36 -3.73
N PRO A 138 30.41 9.59 -4.22
CA PRO A 138 29.55 10.62 -3.65
C PRO A 138 29.37 10.41 -2.14
N LYS A 139 29.38 11.49 -1.37
CA LYS A 139 29.31 11.37 0.09
C LYS A 139 28.53 12.49 0.75
N VAL A 140 27.99 12.16 1.92
CA VAL A 140 27.39 13.12 2.86
C VAL A 140 27.94 12.75 4.23
N TYR A 141 28.49 13.71 4.95
CA TYR A 141 29.01 13.46 6.29
C TYR A 141 27.92 13.67 7.33
N ILE A 142 27.91 12.84 8.38
CA ILE A 142 27.07 13.05 9.56
C ILE A 142 27.97 13.16 10.79
N ALA A 143 27.94 14.31 11.44
CA ALA A 143 28.68 14.58 12.66
C ALA A 143 27.75 14.49 13.89
N VAL A 144 28.18 13.72 14.89
CA VAL A 144 27.48 13.52 16.15
C VAL A 144 28.39 13.90 17.31
N ALA A 145 28.09 14.99 17.99
CA ALA A 145 28.76 15.36 19.23
C ALA A 145 27.78 16.08 20.16
N GLY A 146 27.71 15.63 21.42
CA GLY A 146 26.96 16.31 22.47
C GLY A 146 27.73 17.47 23.11
N ARG A 147 27.05 18.23 23.98
CA ARG A 147 27.61 19.39 24.70
C ARG A 147 28.09 20.50 23.76
N SER A 148 29.40 20.71 23.63
CA SER A 148 29.97 21.65 22.67
C SER A 148 30.23 20.92 21.37
N ASN A 149 29.41 21.18 20.35
CA ASN A 149 29.53 20.53 19.05
C ASN A 149 30.50 21.28 18.12
N ALA A 150 31.79 21.28 18.48
CA ALA A 150 32.83 21.74 17.56
C ALA A 150 33.02 20.78 16.37
N LEU A 151 32.66 19.50 16.52
CA LEU A 151 32.90 18.50 15.49
C LEU A 151 32.19 18.84 14.19
N SER A 152 30.91 19.18 14.24
CA SER A 152 30.15 19.50 13.02
C SER A 152 30.72 20.71 12.29
N GLY A 153 31.07 21.77 12.99
CA GLY A 153 31.62 22.98 12.37
C GLY A 153 33.03 22.78 11.79
N VAL A 154 33.91 22.09 12.53
CA VAL A 154 35.27 21.77 12.05
C VAL A 154 35.21 20.84 10.85
N LEU A 155 34.34 19.83 10.88
CA LEU A 155 34.16 18.90 9.77
C LEU A 155 33.67 19.62 8.51
N ASP A 156 32.61 20.44 8.63
CA ASP A 156 32.03 21.19 7.51
C ASP A 156 33.03 22.16 6.86
N CYS A 157 33.87 22.82 7.66
CA CYS A 157 34.92 23.68 7.13
C CYS A 157 36.04 22.89 6.41
N ALA A 158 36.22 21.61 6.75
CA ALA A 158 37.29 20.77 6.22
C ALA A 158 36.91 19.97 4.97
N VAL A 159 35.63 19.99 4.55
CA VAL A 159 35.12 19.18 3.43
C VAL A 159 34.38 20.02 2.41
N SER A 160 34.28 19.49 1.19
CA SER A 160 33.47 20.08 0.12
C SER A 160 32.05 19.50 0.04
N ALA A 161 31.85 18.31 0.62
CA ALA A 161 30.57 17.62 0.62
C ALA A 161 29.65 18.11 1.75
N PRO A 162 28.32 17.96 1.62
CA PRO A 162 27.39 18.37 2.66
C PRO A 162 27.65 17.69 4.01
N VAL A 163 27.57 18.46 5.10
CA VAL A 163 27.65 17.95 6.47
C VAL A 163 26.32 18.11 7.19
N ILE A 164 25.89 17.05 7.87
CA ILE A 164 24.71 17.02 8.73
C ILE A 164 25.18 16.96 10.19
N SER A 165 24.71 17.89 11.00
CA SER A 165 24.88 17.90 12.44
C SER A 165 23.70 17.20 13.11
N CYS A 166 23.96 16.08 13.78
CA CYS A 166 22.94 15.29 14.49
C CYS A 166 23.31 15.08 15.97
N PRO A 167 23.45 16.16 16.76
CA PRO A 167 23.88 16.09 18.14
C PRO A 167 22.85 15.33 19.02
N PRO A 168 23.27 14.58 20.05
CA PRO A 168 22.35 14.07 21.06
C PRO A 168 21.67 15.20 21.82
N TYR A 169 20.42 14.97 22.23
CA TYR A 169 19.71 15.86 23.14
C TYR A 169 20.09 15.56 24.60
N SER A 170 20.21 16.59 25.43
CA SER A 170 20.53 16.44 26.85
C SER A 170 19.61 17.29 27.73
N ASP A 171 18.80 16.62 28.56
CA ASP A 171 17.97 17.27 29.59
C ASP A 171 18.81 18.06 30.59
N SER A 172 20.03 17.61 30.88
CA SER A 172 20.97 18.26 31.81
C SER A 172 21.32 19.71 31.44
N TYR A 173 21.16 20.07 30.16
CA TYR A 173 21.41 21.43 29.66
C TYR A 173 20.14 22.09 29.11
N GLY A 174 18.97 21.45 29.24
CA GLY A 174 17.71 21.96 28.68
C GLY A 174 17.76 22.20 27.16
N GLY A 175 18.62 21.46 26.44
CA GLY A 175 18.87 21.65 25.01
C GLY A 175 19.77 22.84 24.66
N ALA A 176 20.34 23.57 25.63
CA ALA A 176 21.25 24.68 25.34
C ALA A 176 22.52 24.25 24.59
N ASP A 177 22.93 23.00 24.75
CA ASP A 177 24.01 22.36 24.01
C ASP A 177 23.74 22.30 22.49
N LEU A 178 22.47 22.27 22.06
CA LEU A 178 22.09 22.29 20.65
C LEU A 178 22.43 23.62 19.96
N PHE A 179 22.51 24.75 20.69
CA PHE A 179 22.88 26.03 20.10
C PHE A 179 24.27 25.99 19.48
N SER A 180 25.18 25.19 20.06
CA SER A 180 26.52 24.97 19.51
C SER A 180 26.51 24.24 18.15
N SER A 181 25.37 23.69 17.74
CA SER A 181 25.17 23.02 16.44
C SER A 181 24.41 23.89 15.42
N ILE A 182 23.69 24.91 15.89
CA ILE A 182 22.84 25.79 15.05
C ILE A 182 23.52 27.13 14.77
N ARG A 183 24.34 27.62 15.71
CA ARG A 183 25.04 28.92 15.61
C ARG A 183 26.47 28.71 15.14
N MET A 184 26.67 28.78 13.83
CA MET A 184 27.97 28.62 13.18
C MET A 184 28.61 29.95 12.78
N PRO A 185 29.96 30.04 12.73
CA PRO A 185 30.65 31.20 12.18
C PRO A 185 30.42 31.33 10.67
N SER A 186 30.69 32.51 10.12
CA SER A 186 30.58 32.78 8.68
C SER A 186 31.40 31.78 7.84
N GLY A 187 30.80 31.24 6.79
CA GLY A 187 31.45 30.27 5.89
C GLY A 187 31.37 28.81 6.36
N VAL A 188 30.70 28.53 7.49
CA VAL A 188 30.44 27.18 8.01
C VAL A 188 28.92 26.98 8.10
N ALA A 189 28.40 25.93 7.48
CA ALA A 189 26.97 25.72 7.27
C ALA A 189 26.51 24.24 7.32
N PRO A 190 26.86 23.46 8.37
CA PRO A 190 26.29 22.14 8.56
C PRO A 190 24.77 22.21 8.75
N ALA A 191 24.03 21.29 8.14
CA ALA A 191 22.59 21.19 8.31
C ALA A 191 22.25 20.56 9.67
N TYR A 192 21.51 21.26 10.52
CA TYR A 192 21.08 20.73 11.82
C TYR A 192 19.86 19.81 11.69
N ILE A 193 19.98 18.57 12.15
CA ILE A 193 18.89 17.58 12.20
C ILE A 193 18.95 16.80 13.51
N SER A 194 17.97 17.00 14.39
CA SER A 194 17.96 16.42 15.74
C SER A 194 17.59 14.95 15.81
N GLU A 195 16.96 14.38 14.78
CA GLU A 195 16.50 12.98 14.83
C GLU A 195 17.38 12.06 13.96
N PRO A 196 17.89 10.93 14.50
CA PRO A 196 18.76 10.01 13.77
C PRO A 196 18.19 9.54 12.42
N GLY A 197 16.91 9.12 12.41
CA GLY A 197 16.25 8.66 11.20
C GLY A 197 16.06 9.78 10.17
N SER A 198 15.78 11.00 10.62
CA SER A 198 15.66 12.17 9.75
C SER A 198 17.01 12.59 9.18
N ALA A 199 18.10 12.44 9.92
CA ALA A 199 19.45 12.72 9.44
C ALA A 199 19.84 11.74 8.30
N ALA A 200 19.54 10.45 8.49
CA ALA A 200 19.70 9.44 7.44
C ALA A 200 18.83 9.73 6.21
N LEU A 201 17.56 10.08 6.40
CA LEU A 201 16.65 10.44 5.31
C LEU A 201 17.13 11.70 4.56
N PHE A 202 17.65 12.70 5.26
CA PHE A 202 18.17 13.91 4.62
C PHE A 202 19.44 13.61 3.81
N ALA A 203 20.35 12.80 4.35
CA ALA A 203 21.51 12.30 3.59
C ALA A 203 21.07 11.55 2.34
N ALA A 204 20.09 10.64 2.46
CA ALA A 204 19.54 9.92 1.32
C ALA A 204 18.92 10.86 0.28
N LYS A 205 18.19 11.89 0.69
CA LYS A 205 17.60 12.88 -0.22
C LYS A 205 18.64 13.69 -0.98
N ILE A 206 19.77 14.03 -0.37
CA ILE A 206 20.90 14.67 -1.04
C ILE A 206 21.47 13.72 -2.11
N LEU A 207 21.72 12.47 -1.74
CA LEU A 207 22.32 11.47 -2.63
C LEU A 207 21.35 10.99 -3.74
N ALA A 208 20.05 11.01 -3.49
CA ALA A 208 18.98 10.71 -4.45
C ALA A 208 18.92 11.66 -5.66
N ILE A 209 19.59 12.82 -5.57
CA ILE A 209 19.78 13.72 -6.72
C ILE A 209 20.61 12.99 -7.80
N TYR A 210 21.57 12.18 -7.39
CA TYR A 210 22.53 11.50 -8.27
C TYR A 210 22.27 10.00 -8.45
N ASP A 211 21.60 9.35 -7.49
CA ASP A 211 21.33 7.90 -7.51
C ASP A 211 19.81 7.62 -7.51
N GLU A 212 19.31 7.08 -8.62
CA GLU A 212 17.90 6.74 -8.81
C GLU A 212 17.41 5.66 -7.83
N ARG A 213 18.28 4.71 -7.45
CA ARG A 213 17.92 3.63 -6.51
C ARG A 213 17.65 4.19 -5.11
N ILE A 214 18.46 5.16 -4.69
CA ILE A 214 18.26 5.87 -3.41
C ILE A 214 16.99 6.72 -3.49
N ARG A 215 16.72 7.34 -4.64
CA ARG A 215 15.49 8.12 -4.86
C ARG A 215 14.24 7.27 -4.69
N GLU A 216 14.22 6.07 -5.27
CA GLU A 216 13.13 5.10 -5.10
C GLU A 216 12.96 4.74 -3.62
N LYS A 217 14.05 4.42 -2.89
CA LYS A 217 13.98 4.13 -1.45
C LYS A 217 13.46 5.28 -0.60
N VAL A 218 13.83 6.52 -0.92
CA VAL A 218 13.28 7.71 -0.27
C VAL A 218 11.78 7.82 -0.53
N GLN A 219 11.34 7.64 -1.78
CA GLN A 219 9.92 7.71 -2.15
C GLN A 219 9.10 6.61 -1.48
N GLU A 220 9.61 5.38 -1.46
CA GLU A 220 9.00 4.22 -0.77
C GLU A 220 8.82 4.52 0.73
N LEU A 221 9.87 4.97 1.42
CA LEU A 221 9.79 5.28 2.85
C LEU A 221 8.77 6.38 3.12
N GLN A 222 8.78 7.45 2.32
CA GLN A 222 7.83 8.56 2.50
C GLN A 222 6.39 8.17 2.15
N ALA A 223 6.18 7.29 1.16
CA ALA A 223 4.88 6.72 0.85
C ALA A 223 4.35 5.88 2.01
N ALA A 224 5.19 4.98 2.56
CA ALA A 224 4.83 4.16 3.71
C ALA A 224 4.39 4.98 4.94
N TYR A 225 5.05 6.11 5.22
CA TYR A 225 4.62 7.01 6.30
C TYR A 225 3.25 7.67 6.01
N ARG A 226 2.98 8.09 4.77
CA ARG A 226 1.67 8.65 4.41
C ARG A 226 0.57 7.61 4.50
N GLU A 227 0.81 6.43 3.93
CA GLU A 227 -0.10 5.28 3.96
C GLU A 227 -0.46 4.89 5.39
N ARG A 228 0.53 4.83 6.29
CA ARG A 228 0.30 4.57 7.72
C ARG A 228 -0.69 5.55 8.35
N LEU A 229 -0.49 6.85 8.12
CA LEU A 229 -1.37 7.88 8.70
C LEU A 229 -2.81 7.77 8.20
N TYR A 230 -3.01 7.41 6.93
CA TYR A 230 -4.35 7.17 6.40
C TYR A 230 -5.01 5.95 7.05
N VAL A 231 -4.25 4.85 7.23
CA VAL A 231 -4.75 3.66 7.91
C VAL A 231 -5.11 3.96 9.36
N GLU A 232 -4.27 4.72 10.08
CA GLU A 232 -4.51 5.13 11.46
C GLU A 232 -5.75 6.03 11.59
N ASP A 233 -5.97 6.96 10.66
CA ASP A 233 -7.16 7.82 10.63
C ASP A 233 -8.45 7.00 10.39
N VAL A 234 -8.44 6.09 9.42
CA VAL A 234 -9.61 5.21 9.16
C VAL A 234 -9.85 4.25 10.33
N ASP A 235 -8.80 3.69 10.95
CA ASP A 235 -8.95 2.85 12.14
C ASP A 235 -9.55 3.64 13.31
N LEU A 236 -9.06 4.86 13.56
CA LEU A 236 -9.61 5.74 14.60
C LEU A 236 -11.07 6.10 14.33
N LYS A 237 -11.40 6.47 13.09
CA LYS A 237 -12.76 6.82 12.68
C LYS A 237 -13.69 5.62 12.83
N THR A 238 -13.30 4.43 12.35
CA THR A 238 -14.15 3.23 12.43
C THR A 238 -14.31 2.71 13.85
N LYS A 239 -13.33 2.92 14.75
CA LYS A 239 -13.52 2.67 16.19
C LYS A 239 -14.67 3.50 16.78
N SER A 240 -14.91 4.71 16.27
CA SER A 240 -16.07 5.52 16.68
C SER A 240 -17.42 4.92 16.23
N TYR A 241 -17.43 3.99 15.28
CA TYR A 241 -18.63 3.34 14.78
C TYR A 241 -19.11 2.19 15.68
N VAL A 242 -18.27 1.68 16.57
CA VAL A 242 -18.54 0.51 17.43
C VAL A 242 -19.88 0.63 18.19
N PRO A 243 -20.22 1.75 18.86
CA PRO A 243 -21.52 1.89 19.54
C PRO A 243 -22.71 1.77 18.58
N LYS A 244 -22.58 2.30 17.35
CA LYS A 244 -23.63 2.26 16.33
C LYS A 244 -23.80 0.85 15.77
N ILE A 245 -22.70 0.16 15.45
CA ILE A 245 -22.72 -1.24 15.01
C ILE A 245 -23.40 -2.12 16.06
N ARG A 246 -23.03 -1.92 17.34
CA ARG A 246 -23.64 -2.64 18.47
C ARG A 246 -25.15 -2.43 18.54
N ALA A 247 -25.61 -1.19 18.40
CA ALA A 247 -27.03 -0.85 18.45
C ALA A 247 -27.85 -1.44 17.29
N LEU A 248 -27.23 -1.67 16.13
CA LEU A 248 -27.90 -2.15 14.91
C LEU A 248 -27.67 -3.64 14.65
N ARG A 249 -27.08 -4.38 15.60
CA ARG A 249 -26.67 -5.78 15.36
C ARG A 249 -27.84 -6.72 15.00
N GLU A 250 -29.01 -6.47 15.56
CA GLU A 250 -30.21 -7.29 15.34
C GLU A 250 -30.88 -7.00 13.98
N GLN A 251 -30.39 -6.01 13.23
CA GLN A 251 -30.93 -5.62 11.92
C GLN A 251 -30.21 -6.32 10.75
N CYS A 252 -29.40 -7.35 11.02
CA CYS A 252 -28.66 -8.07 9.98
C CYS A 252 -29.59 -8.67 8.92
N LEU A 253 -29.31 -8.42 7.65
CA LEU A 253 -29.99 -9.07 6.53
C LEU A 253 -29.47 -10.50 6.38
N SER A 254 -30.06 -11.44 7.11
CA SER A 254 -29.62 -12.85 7.12
C SER A 254 -30.52 -13.76 6.27
N ILE A 255 -31.79 -13.39 6.13
CA ILE A 255 -32.82 -14.12 5.39
C ILE A 255 -33.41 -13.16 4.37
N THR A 256 -33.52 -13.62 3.13
CA THR A 256 -34.14 -12.85 2.04
C THR A 256 -35.39 -13.59 1.55
N SER A 257 -36.44 -12.84 1.24
CA SER A 257 -37.64 -13.35 0.60
C SER A 257 -38.19 -12.27 -0.31
N LEU A 258 -38.26 -12.55 -1.61
CA LEU A 258 -38.84 -11.64 -2.60
C LEU A 258 -40.23 -12.14 -3.02
N PRO A 259 -41.22 -11.25 -3.15
CA PRO A 259 -42.52 -11.59 -3.73
C PRO A 259 -42.42 -12.06 -5.20
N GLY A 260 -43.46 -12.76 -5.67
CA GLY A 260 -43.49 -13.37 -7.00
C GLY A 260 -42.73 -14.70 -6.99
N ASN A 261 -43.16 -15.67 -7.81
CA ASN A 261 -42.60 -17.03 -7.85
C ASN A 261 -41.18 -17.08 -8.46
N LEU A 262 -40.27 -16.20 -8.02
CA LEU A 262 -38.87 -16.18 -8.42
C LEU A 262 -38.17 -17.39 -7.81
N HIS A 263 -37.45 -18.14 -8.65
CA HIS A 263 -36.65 -19.25 -8.17
C HIS A 263 -35.47 -18.71 -7.35
N LYS A 264 -35.45 -19.05 -6.05
CA LYS A 264 -34.37 -18.70 -5.11
C LYS A 264 -33.36 -19.83 -5.02
N LYS A 265 -32.08 -19.51 -5.20
CA LYS A 265 -30.95 -20.36 -4.83
C LYS A 265 -30.17 -19.70 -3.68
N GLN A 266 -30.20 -20.32 -2.51
CA GLN A 266 -29.43 -19.84 -1.35
C GLN A 266 -28.00 -20.35 -1.40
N GLY A 267 -27.04 -19.42 -1.41
CA GLY A 267 -25.62 -19.72 -1.20
C GLY A 267 -25.18 -19.43 0.24
N LYS A 268 -23.89 -19.66 0.52
CA LYS A 268 -23.29 -19.41 1.86
C LYS A 268 -23.51 -17.96 2.32
N VAL A 269 -23.23 -17.00 1.43
CA VAL A 269 -23.31 -15.55 1.71
C VAL A 269 -24.32 -14.83 0.80
N ARG A 270 -24.46 -15.26 -0.46
CA ARG A 270 -25.35 -14.61 -1.43
C ARG A 270 -26.59 -15.46 -1.71
N ASP A 271 -27.74 -14.82 -1.72
CA ASP A 271 -29.00 -15.39 -2.21
C ASP A 271 -29.21 -14.92 -3.66
N GLN A 272 -29.45 -15.87 -4.56
CA GLN A 272 -29.64 -15.61 -5.99
C GLN A 272 -31.11 -15.79 -6.34
N TYR A 273 -31.68 -14.82 -7.04
CA TYR A 273 -33.03 -14.88 -7.58
C TYR A 273 -32.97 -14.76 -9.10
N GLU A 274 -33.59 -15.72 -9.78
CA GLU A 274 -33.65 -15.70 -11.23
C GLU A 274 -34.83 -14.85 -11.71
N GLY A 275 -34.53 -13.69 -12.32
CA GLY A 275 -35.51 -12.88 -13.05
C GLY A 275 -35.63 -13.30 -14.51
N THR A 276 -36.45 -12.60 -15.30
CA THR A 276 -36.63 -12.90 -16.74
C THR A 276 -35.33 -12.67 -17.52
N GLU A 277 -34.80 -11.45 -17.50
CA GLU A 277 -33.60 -11.05 -18.25
C GLU A 277 -32.32 -11.09 -17.41
N TYR A 278 -32.44 -10.83 -16.11
CA TYR A 278 -31.31 -10.62 -15.20
C TYR A 278 -31.28 -11.65 -14.07
N MET A 279 -30.10 -11.80 -13.48
CA MET A 279 -29.90 -12.45 -12.19
C MET A 279 -29.85 -11.39 -11.10
N ILE A 280 -30.61 -11.59 -10.04
CA ILE A 280 -30.62 -10.70 -8.88
C ILE A 280 -29.80 -11.36 -7.78
N LEU A 281 -28.72 -10.71 -7.37
CA LEU A 281 -27.80 -11.19 -6.35
C LEU A 281 -27.99 -10.34 -5.09
N ILE A 282 -28.51 -10.93 -4.02
CA ILE A 282 -28.61 -10.28 -2.71
C ILE A 282 -27.49 -10.83 -1.83
N THR A 283 -26.52 -9.98 -1.51
CA THR A 283 -25.41 -10.32 -0.60
C THR A 283 -25.90 -10.15 0.82
N THR A 284 -25.83 -11.18 1.65
CA THR A 284 -26.36 -11.16 3.02
C THR A 284 -25.27 -10.92 4.04
N ASP A 285 -25.68 -10.63 5.28
CA ASP A 285 -24.79 -10.46 6.42
C ASP A 285 -24.26 -11.78 6.99
N ARG A 286 -24.63 -12.92 6.39
CA ARG A 286 -24.15 -14.24 6.82
C ARG A 286 -22.64 -14.34 6.68
N GLN A 287 -22.00 -14.79 7.74
CA GLN A 287 -20.59 -15.14 7.77
C GLN A 287 -20.45 -16.65 7.83
N SER A 288 -19.69 -17.20 6.88
CA SER A 288 -19.41 -18.64 6.85
C SER A 288 -17.92 -18.95 7.00
N ALA A 289 -17.64 -20.07 7.67
CA ALA A 289 -16.39 -20.80 7.64
C ALA A 289 -16.66 -22.27 7.99
N PHE A 290 -15.73 -23.17 7.72
CA PHE A 290 -15.90 -24.62 7.97
C PHE A 290 -17.18 -25.19 7.33
N ASP A 291 -17.54 -24.68 6.14
CA ASP A 291 -18.76 -25.03 5.39
C ASP A 291 -20.09 -24.79 6.12
N ARG A 292 -20.09 -23.97 7.18
CA ARG A 292 -21.27 -23.62 7.96
C ARG A 292 -21.41 -22.10 8.09
N VAL A 293 -22.65 -21.65 8.29
CA VAL A 293 -22.91 -20.26 8.69
C VAL A 293 -22.64 -20.16 10.19
N LEU A 294 -21.71 -19.30 10.57
CA LEU A 294 -21.22 -19.17 11.95
C LEU A 294 -21.91 -18.05 12.72
N ALA A 295 -22.20 -16.94 12.04
CA ALA A 295 -22.81 -15.75 12.63
C ALA A 295 -23.39 -14.86 11.52
N SER A 296 -24.15 -13.84 11.93
CA SER A 296 -24.51 -12.71 11.08
C SER A 296 -23.71 -11.48 11.52
N ILE A 297 -23.04 -10.85 10.57
CA ILE A 297 -22.13 -9.72 10.82
C ILE A 297 -22.78 -8.46 10.27
N PRO A 298 -23.14 -7.48 11.12
CA PRO A 298 -23.86 -6.30 10.68
C PRO A 298 -23.15 -5.59 9.54
N PHE A 299 -23.89 -5.22 8.50
CA PHE A 299 -23.40 -4.47 7.33
C PHE A 299 -22.37 -5.20 6.46
N LYS A 300 -22.07 -6.47 6.72
CA LYS A 300 -21.14 -7.26 5.91
C LYS A 300 -21.63 -7.36 4.47
N GLY A 301 -22.91 -7.67 4.26
CA GLY A 301 -23.47 -7.84 2.92
C GLY A 301 -23.38 -6.55 2.10
N GLN A 302 -23.63 -5.42 2.74
CA GLN A 302 -23.46 -4.09 2.15
C GLN A 302 -22.01 -3.82 1.75
N VAL A 303 -21.07 -4.02 2.68
CA VAL A 303 -19.63 -3.85 2.42
C VAL A 303 -19.20 -4.66 1.20
N LEU A 304 -19.51 -5.95 1.18
CA LEU A 304 -19.09 -6.85 0.10
C LEU A 304 -19.67 -6.46 -1.26
N ASN A 305 -20.96 -6.10 -1.30
CA ASN A 305 -21.64 -5.73 -2.53
C ASN A 305 -21.14 -4.38 -3.08
N GLN A 306 -20.99 -3.37 -2.22
CA GLN A 306 -20.49 -2.06 -2.63
C GLN A 306 -19.00 -2.10 -3.02
N THR A 307 -18.17 -2.87 -2.30
CA THR A 307 -16.77 -3.09 -2.69
C THR A 307 -16.68 -3.75 -4.07
N SER A 308 -17.46 -4.80 -4.32
CA SER A 308 -17.48 -5.46 -5.63
C SER A 308 -17.90 -4.50 -6.74
N ALA A 309 -18.96 -3.72 -6.53
CA ALA A 309 -19.44 -2.74 -7.49
C ALA A 309 -18.38 -1.67 -7.82
N TRP A 310 -17.68 -1.18 -6.80
CA TRP A 310 -16.61 -0.20 -6.95
C TRP A 310 -15.44 -0.74 -7.79
N TRP A 311 -15.08 -2.02 -7.58
CA TRP A 311 -14.06 -2.69 -8.39
C TRP A 311 -14.52 -2.96 -9.81
N PHE A 312 -15.75 -3.47 -9.99
CA PHE A 312 -16.31 -3.72 -11.32
C PHE A 312 -16.31 -2.46 -12.18
N GLU A 313 -16.60 -1.28 -11.62
CA GLU A 313 -16.50 -0.01 -12.33
C GLU A 313 -15.06 0.29 -12.77
N ARG A 314 -14.11 0.15 -11.85
CA ARG A 314 -12.71 0.51 -12.10
C ARG A 314 -12.00 -0.42 -13.05
N THR A 315 -12.42 -1.67 -13.15
CA THR A 315 -11.77 -2.69 -13.99
C THR A 315 -12.46 -2.94 -15.32
N LYS A 316 -13.51 -2.18 -15.68
CA LYS A 316 -14.19 -2.28 -17.00
C LYS A 316 -13.25 -2.19 -18.19
N HIS A 317 -12.15 -1.45 -18.04
CA HIS A 317 -11.14 -1.25 -19.08
C HIS A 317 -10.23 -2.48 -19.29
N ILE A 318 -10.25 -3.45 -18.35
CA ILE A 318 -9.46 -4.70 -18.40
C ILE A 318 -10.31 -5.83 -19.01
N ILE A 319 -11.52 -6.04 -18.47
CA ILE A 319 -12.46 -7.07 -18.92
C ILE A 319 -13.91 -6.62 -18.66
N PRO A 320 -14.88 -6.92 -19.54
CA PRO A 320 -16.29 -6.72 -19.21
C PRO A 320 -16.70 -7.56 -17.99
N ASN A 321 -17.69 -7.07 -17.25
CA ASN A 321 -18.22 -7.73 -16.08
C ASN A 321 -19.75 -7.83 -16.13
N HIS A 322 -20.31 -8.69 -15.28
CA HIS A 322 -21.74 -8.96 -15.28
C HIS A 322 -22.61 -7.87 -14.66
N LEU A 323 -22.03 -6.83 -14.04
CA LEU A 323 -22.78 -5.83 -13.29
C LEU A 323 -23.63 -4.97 -14.25
N VAL A 324 -24.93 -4.94 -14.00
CA VAL A 324 -25.90 -4.10 -14.72
C VAL A 324 -26.28 -2.89 -13.87
N ALA A 325 -26.62 -3.10 -12.60
CA ALA A 325 -27.02 -2.04 -11.68
C ALA A 325 -26.84 -2.45 -10.21
N VAL A 326 -26.74 -1.46 -9.33
CA VAL A 326 -26.74 -1.60 -7.87
C VAL A 326 -27.90 -0.76 -7.31
N PRO A 327 -29.16 -1.23 -7.39
CA PRO A 327 -30.32 -0.45 -6.99
C PRO A 327 -30.46 -0.34 -5.46
N HIS A 328 -29.68 -1.12 -4.71
CA HIS A 328 -29.67 -1.15 -3.25
C HIS A 328 -28.27 -1.55 -2.75
N PRO A 329 -27.80 -1.09 -1.58
CA PRO A 329 -26.46 -1.39 -1.08
C PRO A 329 -26.15 -2.89 -0.94
N TYR A 330 -27.17 -3.75 -0.78
CA TYR A 330 -27.04 -5.21 -0.70
C TYR A 330 -27.29 -5.97 -2.02
N ILE A 331 -27.70 -5.26 -3.08
CA ILE A 331 -28.22 -5.89 -4.30
C ILE A 331 -27.36 -5.56 -5.50
N THR A 332 -26.97 -6.60 -6.23
CA THR A 332 -26.40 -6.50 -7.58
C THR A 332 -27.38 -7.09 -8.58
N ILE A 333 -27.74 -6.32 -9.60
CA ILE A 333 -28.41 -6.81 -10.80
C ILE A 333 -27.31 -7.22 -11.78
N ALA A 334 -27.29 -8.49 -12.14
CA ALA A 334 -26.25 -9.07 -12.99
C ALA A 334 -26.83 -9.64 -14.29
N LYS A 335 -26.04 -9.63 -15.36
CA LYS A 335 -26.30 -10.42 -16.56
C LYS A 335 -26.33 -11.90 -16.19
N LYS A 336 -27.23 -12.67 -16.81
CA LYS A 336 -27.17 -14.13 -16.75
C LYS A 336 -25.94 -14.61 -17.51
N CYS A 337 -25.11 -15.40 -16.84
CA CYS A 337 -23.92 -16.01 -17.42
C CYS A 337 -23.91 -17.50 -17.10
N GLN A 338 -23.36 -18.31 -18.01
CA GLN A 338 -22.96 -19.69 -17.74
C GLN A 338 -21.54 -19.67 -17.12
N PRO A 339 -21.37 -19.95 -15.81
CA PRO A 339 -20.07 -19.90 -15.18
C PRO A 339 -19.14 -20.99 -15.72
N PHE A 340 -17.85 -20.68 -15.83
CA PHE A 340 -16.83 -21.71 -15.97
C PHE A 340 -16.63 -22.39 -14.61
N PRO A 341 -16.52 -23.72 -14.55
CA PRO A 341 -16.36 -24.48 -13.31
C PRO A 341 -14.91 -24.45 -12.77
N ILE A 342 -14.23 -23.31 -12.89
CA ILE A 342 -12.85 -23.08 -12.45
C ILE A 342 -12.79 -21.79 -11.63
N GLU A 343 -12.17 -21.88 -10.46
CA GLU A 343 -11.83 -20.73 -9.64
C GLU A 343 -10.41 -20.26 -9.98
N PHE A 344 -10.27 -19.02 -10.43
CA PHE A 344 -8.98 -18.42 -10.80
C PHE A 344 -8.37 -17.74 -9.59
N VAL A 345 -7.68 -18.51 -8.75
CA VAL A 345 -7.00 -17.96 -7.56
C VAL A 345 -5.63 -17.41 -7.95
N VAL A 346 -5.45 -16.10 -7.84
CA VAL A 346 -4.18 -15.41 -8.10
C VAL A 346 -3.52 -15.04 -6.78
N ARG A 347 -2.20 -15.27 -6.67
CA ARG A 347 -1.43 -15.06 -5.45
C ARG A 347 -0.21 -14.19 -5.72
N GLY A 348 0.02 -13.19 -4.88
CA GLY A 348 1.25 -12.41 -4.84
C GLY A 348 2.15 -12.77 -3.65
N TYR A 349 1.65 -13.55 -2.70
CA TYR A 349 2.37 -13.97 -1.50
C TYR A 349 2.12 -15.45 -1.21
N ILE A 350 3.11 -16.12 -0.64
CA ILE A 350 2.98 -17.51 -0.21
C ILE A 350 2.38 -17.58 1.20
N THR A 351 1.07 -17.82 1.29
CA THR A 351 0.36 -17.85 2.58
C THR A 351 -0.79 -18.87 2.59
N GLY A 352 -1.57 -18.84 3.67
CA GLY A 352 -2.78 -19.63 3.91
C GLY A 352 -2.62 -20.65 5.04
N SER A 353 -3.76 -21.02 5.63
CA SER A 353 -3.86 -21.96 6.75
C SER A 353 -4.62 -23.24 6.43
N THR A 354 -5.30 -23.31 5.28
CA THR A 354 -6.07 -24.48 4.82
C THR A 354 -5.17 -25.51 4.15
N GLU A 355 -5.59 -26.78 4.13
CA GLU A 355 -4.81 -27.85 3.48
C GLU A 355 -4.62 -27.66 1.97
N THR A 356 -5.54 -26.93 1.34
CA THR A 356 -5.49 -26.52 -0.07
C THR A 356 -4.70 -25.24 -0.31
N SER A 357 -4.15 -24.59 0.73
CA SER A 357 -3.38 -23.36 0.54
C SER A 357 -1.96 -23.64 0.04
N LEU A 358 -1.40 -22.68 -0.71
CA LEU A 358 -0.05 -22.79 -1.25
C LEU A 358 0.98 -22.99 -0.13
N TRP A 359 0.91 -22.21 0.96
CA TRP A 359 1.84 -22.36 2.08
C TRP A 359 1.76 -23.75 2.72
N LYS A 360 0.56 -24.29 2.98
CA LYS A 360 0.44 -25.62 3.61
C LYS A 360 0.99 -26.75 2.75
N ASN A 361 0.85 -26.67 1.43
CA ASN A 361 1.46 -27.65 0.53
C ASN A 361 2.99 -27.49 0.47
N TYR A 362 3.47 -26.25 0.41
CA TYR A 362 4.89 -25.95 0.43
C TYR A 362 5.58 -26.41 1.74
N GLU A 363 4.96 -26.15 2.88
CA GLU A 363 5.40 -26.60 4.22
C GLU A 363 5.50 -28.13 4.31
N LYS A 364 4.64 -28.87 3.59
CA LYS A 364 4.67 -30.35 3.48
C LYS A 364 5.74 -30.88 2.51
N GLY A 365 6.54 -30.01 1.89
CA GLY A 365 7.57 -30.39 0.92
C GLY A 365 7.11 -30.44 -0.53
N ILE A 366 5.86 -30.06 -0.84
CA ILE A 366 5.35 -30.04 -2.21
C ILE A 366 5.86 -28.77 -2.90
N ARG A 367 6.71 -28.93 -3.92
CA ARG A 367 7.26 -27.81 -4.71
C ARG A 367 6.56 -27.59 -6.03
N HIS A 368 5.96 -28.64 -6.59
CA HIS A 368 5.17 -28.55 -7.81
C HIS A 368 3.69 -28.42 -7.46
N TYR A 369 3.09 -27.28 -7.76
CA TYR A 369 1.72 -26.94 -7.36
C TYR A 369 1.03 -26.19 -8.50
N CYS A 370 -0.12 -26.70 -8.97
CA CYS A 370 -0.87 -26.13 -10.10
C CYS A 370 -0.02 -25.92 -11.38
N GLY A 371 0.91 -26.82 -11.68
CA GLY A 371 1.81 -26.69 -12.84
C GLY A 371 3.01 -25.74 -12.63
N ILE A 372 3.15 -25.15 -11.44
CA ILE A 372 4.23 -24.21 -11.10
C ILE A 372 5.21 -24.89 -10.14
N THR A 373 6.51 -24.76 -10.40
CA THR A 373 7.56 -25.23 -9.50
C THR A 373 8.12 -24.07 -8.69
N PHE A 374 7.96 -24.13 -7.37
CA PHE A 374 8.47 -23.12 -6.44
C PHE A 374 9.88 -23.49 -5.96
N PRO A 375 10.79 -22.50 -5.78
CA PRO A 375 12.14 -22.75 -5.26
C PRO A 375 12.11 -23.18 -3.79
N ASP A 376 13.18 -23.81 -3.33
CA ASP A 376 13.40 -24.05 -1.90
C ASP A 376 13.70 -22.75 -1.14
N GLY A 377 13.44 -22.77 0.17
CA GLY A 377 13.79 -21.67 1.09
C GLY A 377 12.76 -20.55 1.21
N LEU A 378 11.56 -20.67 0.60
CA LEU A 378 10.49 -19.71 0.82
C LEU A 378 9.99 -19.79 2.27
N VAL A 379 9.73 -18.63 2.86
CA VAL A 379 9.17 -18.51 4.21
C VAL A 379 7.70 -18.10 4.16
N LYS A 380 6.93 -18.45 5.20
CA LYS A 380 5.51 -18.12 5.27
C LYS A 380 5.31 -16.62 5.14
N ASN A 381 4.30 -16.23 4.36
CA ASN A 381 3.91 -14.85 4.09
C ASN A 381 4.91 -14.04 3.25
N GLN A 382 5.94 -14.66 2.68
CA GLN A 382 6.86 -13.99 1.78
C GLN A 382 6.16 -13.55 0.48
N LYS A 383 6.53 -12.39 -0.04
CA LYS A 383 6.16 -11.95 -1.39
C LYS A 383 6.78 -12.88 -2.43
N LEU A 384 5.98 -13.31 -3.41
CA LEU A 384 6.45 -14.08 -4.56
C LEU A 384 7.17 -13.18 -5.55
N GLU A 385 8.07 -13.75 -6.36
CA GLU A 385 8.80 -13.03 -7.42
C GLU A 385 7.83 -12.44 -8.44
N GLU A 386 6.81 -13.21 -8.81
CA GLU A 386 5.74 -12.81 -9.72
C GLU A 386 4.38 -13.27 -9.18
N ASN A 387 3.31 -12.61 -9.65
CA ASN A 387 1.95 -13.05 -9.34
C ASN A 387 1.67 -14.38 -10.07
N VAL A 388 1.25 -15.40 -9.32
CA VAL A 388 1.00 -16.74 -9.84
C VAL A 388 -0.49 -17.08 -9.86
N LEU A 389 -0.92 -17.79 -10.90
CA LEU A 389 -2.27 -18.37 -10.97
C LEU A 389 -2.23 -19.81 -10.45
N THR A 390 -3.04 -20.12 -9.44
CA THR A 390 -3.19 -21.46 -8.88
C THR A 390 -4.66 -21.87 -8.88
N PRO A 391 -5.19 -22.33 -10.03
CA PRO A 391 -6.61 -22.55 -10.16
C PRO A 391 -7.08 -23.77 -9.37
N THR A 392 -8.36 -23.74 -8.96
CA THR A 392 -9.06 -24.85 -8.33
C THR A 392 -10.33 -25.21 -9.10
N THR A 393 -10.69 -26.48 -9.12
CA THR A 393 -11.98 -26.92 -9.67
C THR A 393 -13.11 -26.49 -8.74
N LYS A 394 -14.31 -26.31 -9.29
CA LYS A 394 -15.54 -26.05 -8.54
C LYS A 394 -16.43 -27.28 -8.56
N GLU A 395 -16.15 -28.21 -7.65
CA GLU A 395 -16.82 -29.52 -7.58
C GLU A 395 -17.24 -29.85 -6.13
N THR A 396 -17.61 -31.09 -5.82
CA THR A 396 -18.01 -31.42 -4.43
C THR A 396 -16.84 -31.24 -3.46
N ASN A 397 -15.62 -31.51 -3.93
CA ASN A 397 -14.38 -31.22 -3.21
C ASN A 397 -13.44 -30.48 -4.16
N ASP A 398 -13.35 -29.16 -4.00
CA ASP A 398 -12.46 -28.34 -4.81
C ASP A 398 -11.01 -28.85 -4.68
N ARG A 399 -10.37 -29.09 -5.82
CA ARG A 399 -8.95 -29.53 -5.86
C ARG A 399 -8.09 -28.55 -6.67
N PRO A 400 -6.80 -28.41 -6.32
CA PRO A 400 -5.83 -27.75 -7.20
C PRO A 400 -5.78 -28.46 -8.56
N ILE A 401 -5.69 -27.68 -9.63
CA ILE A 401 -5.60 -28.18 -11.01
C ILE A 401 -4.56 -27.37 -11.80
N SER A 402 -3.83 -27.98 -12.73
CA SER A 402 -2.89 -27.26 -13.60
C SER A 402 -3.59 -26.68 -14.84
N PRO A 403 -3.01 -25.65 -15.49
CA PRO A 403 -3.45 -25.17 -16.80
C PRO A 403 -3.62 -26.27 -17.86
N GLU A 404 -2.69 -27.22 -17.90
CA GLU A 404 -2.70 -28.34 -18.85
C GLU A 404 -3.86 -29.30 -18.57
N GLU A 405 -4.10 -29.61 -17.28
CA GLU A 405 -5.21 -30.45 -16.83
C GLU A 405 -6.57 -29.80 -17.14
N ILE A 406 -6.72 -28.49 -16.96
CA ILE A 406 -7.96 -27.76 -17.29
C ILE A 406 -8.40 -28.00 -18.74
N VAL A 407 -7.43 -27.96 -19.67
CA VAL A 407 -7.70 -28.16 -21.11
C VAL A 407 -7.88 -29.65 -21.42
N ALA A 408 -7.03 -30.52 -20.86
CA ALA A 408 -7.08 -31.96 -21.10
C ALA A 408 -8.40 -32.59 -20.62
N GLU A 409 -8.89 -32.15 -19.46
CA GLU A 409 -10.16 -32.60 -18.86
C GLU A 409 -11.39 -31.86 -19.41
N LYS A 410 -11.20 -30.92 -20.36
CA LYS A 410 -12.27 -30.18 -21.06
C LYS A 410 -13.12 -29.29 -20.14
N TRP A 411 -12.54 -28.79 -19.05
CA TRP A 411 -13.18 -27.77 -18.22
C TRP A 411 -13.33 -26.44 -18.98
N MET A 412 -12.33 -26.11 -19.80
CA MET A 412 -12.31 -24.93 -20.67
C MET A 412 -11.54 -25.25 -21.97
N THR A 413 -11.79 -24.50 -23.04
CA THR A 413 -10.87 -24.51 -24.18
C THR A 413 -9.59 -23.77 -23.85
N LYS A 414 -8.51 -24.03 -24.60
CA LYS A 414 -7.21 -23.39 -24.38
C LYS A 414 -7.31 -21.86 -24.53
N GLU A 415 -8.03 -21.41 -25.55
CA GLU A 415 -8.22 -20.00 -25.87
C GLU A 415 -8.95 -19.26 -24.75
N GLU A 416 -9.97 -19.89 -24.17
CA GLU A 416 -10.76 -19.31 -23.08
C GLU A 416 -9.98 -19.26 -21.77
N PHE A 417 -9.25 -20.34 -21.47
CA PHE A 417 -8.40 -20.38 -20.29
C PHE A 417 -7.32 -19.29 -20.35
N GLU A 418 -6.61 -19.14 -21.47
CA GLU A 418 -5.59 -18.10 -21.61
C GLU A 418 -6.17 -16.69 -21.56
N TYR A 419 -7.37 -16.48 -22.12
CA TYR A 419 -8.07 -15.20 -21.99
C TYR A 419 -8.40 -14.87 -20.52
N CYS A 420 -8.98 -15.82 -19.78
CA CYS A 420 -9.33 -15.65 -18.37
C CYS A 420 -8.10 -15.50 -17.47
N LYS A 421 -7.04 -16.30 -17.72
CA LYS A 421 -5.76 -16.22 -17.01
C LYS A 421 -5.12 -14.85 -17.15
N ARG A 422 -5.03 -14.34 -18.38
CA ARG A 422 -4.50 -12.99 -18.64
C ARG A 422 -5.32 -11.93 -17.91
N ALA A 423 -6.65 -11.98 -18.02
CA ALA A 423 -7.54 -11.05 -17.33
C ALA A 423 -7.40 -11.13 -15.81
N ALA A 424 -7.33 -12.33 -15.22
CA ALA A 424 -7.16 -12.52 -13.78
C ALA A 424 -5.84 -11.92 -13.26
N LEU A 425 -4.75 -12.11 -13.99
CA LEU A 425 -3.44 -11.53 -13.65
C LEU A 425 -3.44 -10.00 -13.79
N GLU A 426 -4.02 -9.46 -14.86
CA GLU A 426 -4.16 -8.01 -15.08
C GLU A 426 -5.04 -7.36 -14.00
N LEU A 427 -6.20 -7.95 -13.69
CA LEU A 427 -7.09 -7.53 -12.60
C LEU A 427 -6.35 -7.52 -11.26
N PHE A 428 -5.55 -8.56 -10.98
CA PHE A 428 -4.86 -8.69 -9.71
C PHE A 428 -3.71 -7.68 -9.57
N ALA A 429 -2.95 -7.48 -10.65
CA ALA A 429 -1.89 -6.46 -10.68
C ALA A 429 -2.47 -5.04 -10.48
N PHE A 430 -3.59 -4.73 -11.14
CA PHE A 430 -4.30 -3.47 -10.94
C PHE A 430 -4.83 -3.33 -9.50
N GLY A 431 -5.44 -4.40 -8.96
CA GLY A 431 -5.91 -4.45 -7.58
C GLY A 431 -4.78 -4.23 -6.56
N GLN A 432 -3.61 -4.84 -6.78
CA GLN A 432 -2.42 -4.62 -5.95
C GLN A 432 -1.91 -3.18 -6.03
N GLN A 433 -1.97 -2.56 -7.21
CA GLN A 433 -1.58 -1.16 -7.36
C GLN A 433 -2.45 -0.25 -6.49
N VAL A 434 -3.76 -0.34 -6.67
CA VAL A 434 -4.74 0.47 -5.95
C VAL A 434 -4.69 0.19 -4.44
N ALA A 435 -4.60 -1.09 -4.04
CA ALA A 435 -4.49 -1.45 -2.63
C ALA A 435 -3.26 -0.80 -1.97
N ARG A 436 -2.10 -0.82 -2.64
CA ARG A 436 -0.87 -0.22 -2.14
C ARG A 436 -1.01 1.29 -1.95
N GLU A 437 -1.57 1.98 -2.94
CA GLU A 437 -1.84 3.42 -2.86
C GLU A 437 -2.74 3.77 -1.65
N HIS A 438 -3.55 2.82 -1.19
CA HIS A 438 -4.48 2.96 -0.08
C HIS A 438 -3.99 2.33 1.23
N GLY A 439 -2.70 2.00 1.35
CA GLY A 439 -2.09 1.47 2.58
C GLY A 439 -2.40 -0.01 2.86
N LEU A 440 -2.80 -0.74 1.82
CA LEU A 440 -3.14 -2.16 1.87
C LEU A 440 -2.20 -3.00 1.01
N ILE A 441 -2.08 -4.28 1.36
CA ILE A 441 -1.47 -5.31 0.52
C ILE A 441 -2.59 -6.27 0.10
N LEU A 442 -2.88 -6.33 -1.20
CA LEU A 442 -3.71 -7.40 -1.77
C LEU A 442 -2.86 -8.65 -1.97
N VAL A 443 -3.08 -9.65 -1.12
CA VAL A 443 -2.20 -10.82 -0.95
C VAL A 443 -2.51 -11.90 -1.97
N ASP A 444 -3.79 -12.27 -2.04
CA ASP A 444 -4.36 -13.21 -2.99
C ASP A 444 -5.85 -12.90 -3.18
N THR A 445 -6.40 -13.36 -4.30
CA THR A 445 -7.83 -13.23 -4.60
C THR A 445 -8.31 -14.39 -5.47
N LYS A 446 -9.59 -14.70 -5.38
CA LYS A 446 -10.29 -15.57 -6.32
C LYS A 446 -11.10 -14.75 -7.33
N TYR A 447 -11.07 -15.14 -8.60
CA TYR A 447 -12.03 -14.70 -9.60
C TYR A 447 -12.85 -15.88 -10.15
N GLU A 448 -14.06 -15.56 -10.61
CA GLU A 448 -14.88 -16.45 -11.41
C GLU A 448 -15.22 -15.75 -12.74
N PHE A 449 -15.31 -16.54 -13.81
CA PHE A 449 -15.66 -16.06 -15.14
C PHE A 449 -16.86 -16.83 -15.67
N GLY A 450 -17.60 -16.24 -16.59
CA GLY A 450 -18.71 -16.92 -17.27
C GLY A 450 -18.99 -16.37 -18.65
N ARG A 451 -19.67 -17.18 -19.47
CA ARG A 451 -20.14 -16.78 -20.80
C ARG A 451 -21.51 -16.14 -20.71
N ASP A 452 -21.73 -14.99 -21.34
CA ASP A 452 -23.08 -14.46 -21.56
C ASP A 452 -23.79 -15.19 -22.72
N LYS A 453 -25.04 -14.81 -22.97
CA LYS A 453 -25.87 -15.38 -24.05
C LYS A 453 -25.28 -15.22 -25.46
N ASP A 454 -24.40 -14.24 -25.65
CA ASP A 454 -23.79 -13.92 -26.94
C ASP A 454 -22.39 -14.57 -27.06
N GLY A 455 -21.96 -15.33 -26.04
CA GLY A 455 -20.68 -16.04 -25.99
C GLY A 455 -19.51 -15.21 -25.47
N ASN A 456 -19.74 -13.97 -25.01
CA ASN A 456 -18.68 -13.14 -24.45
C ASN A 456 -18.28 -13.65 -23.06
N ILE A 457 -16.99 -13.57 -22.74
CA ILE A 457 -16.47 -13.91 -21.41
C ILE A 457 -16.49 -12.67 -20.52
N LEU A 458 -17.15 -12.78 -19.37
CA LEU A 458 -17.24 -11.73 -18.37
C LEU A 458 -16.62 -12.21 -17.07
N VAL A 459 -16.01 -11.29 -16.30
CA VAL A 459 -15.78 -11.53 -14.87
C VAL A 459 -17.13 -11.44 -14.15
N ILE A 460 -17.41 -12.45 -13.33
CA ILE A 460 -18.67 -12.61 -12.61
C ILE A 460 -18.38 -12.67 -11.10
N ASP A 461 -19.41 -13.01 -10.33
CA ASP A 461 -19.32 -13.23 -8.89
C ASP A 461 -19.00 -11.95 -8.09
N GLU A 462 -18.12 -12.02 -7.09
CA GLU A 462 -17.63 -10.85 -6.35
C GLU A 462 -16.14 -10.63 -6.63
N MET A 463 -15.64 -9.41 -6.41
CA MET A 463 -14.26 -9.06 -6.76
C MET A 463 -13.60 -8.22 -5.67
N HIS A 464 -12.42 -8.66 -5.24
CA HIS A 464 -11.53 -7.91 -4.33
C HIS A 464 -12.20 -7.52 -3.01
N THR A 465 -13.09 -8.37 -2.53
CA THR A 465 -13.76 -8.21 -1.24
C THR A 465 -12.98 -8.90 -0.13
N PRO A 466 -13.24 -8.57 1.16
CA PRO A 466 -12.72 -9.36 2.28
C PRO A 466 -13.08 -10.85 2.28
N ASP A 467 -14.14 -11.27 1.56
CA ASP A 467 -14.53 -12.68 1.48
C ASP A 467 -13.84 -13.41 0.31
N SER A 468 -13.53 -12.71 -0.78
CA SER A 468 -12.83 -13.26 -1.95
C SER A 468 -11.31 -13.13 -1.90
N SER A 469 -10.78 -12.30 -1.00
CA SER A 469 -9.41 -11.81 -1.04
C SER A 469 -8.81 -11.60 0.34
N ARG A 470 -7.50 -11.80 0.46
CA ARG A 470 -6.75 -11.46 1.67
C ARG A 470 -6.12 -10.08 1.56
N TYR A 471 -6.33 -9.27 2.60
CA TYR A 471 -5.75 -7.94 2.72
C TYR A 471 -4.92 -7.83 4.00
N TRP A 472 -3.69 -7.33 3.86
CA TRP A 472 -2.85 -6.94 4.99
C TRP A 472 -2.64 -5.44 5.04
N LEU A 473 -2.30 -4.91 6.22
CA LEU A 473 -1.86 -3.53 6.36
C LEU A 473 -0.42 -3.37 5.86
N SER A 474 -0.20 -2.48 4.90
CA SER A 474 1.12 -2.32 4.26
C SER A 474 2.20 -1.87 5.26
N HIS A 475 1.83 -0.94 6.14
CA HIS A 475 2.75 -0.27 7.04
C HIS A 475 3.35 -1.16 8.14
N SER A 476 2.74 -2.31 8.44
CA SER A 476 3.20 -3.24 9.49
C SER A 476 3.81 -4.53 8.93
N TYR A 477 3.68 -4.82 7.64
CA TYR A 477 4.13 -6.07 7.03
C TYR A 477 5.63 -6.35 7.24
N GLU A 478 6.52 -5.45 6.82
CA GLU A 478 7.97 -5.69 6.90
C GLU A 478 8.47 -5.85 8.34
N GLU A 479 7.96 -5.00 9.26
CA GLU A 479 8.31 -5.10 10.68
C GLU A 479 7.88 -6.45 11.25
N ARG A 480 6.63 -6.87 10.99
CA ARG A 480 6.09 -8.13 11.50
C ARG A 480 6.83 -9.33 10.91
N MET A 481 7.14 -9.30 9.62
CA MET A 481 7.96 -10.32 8.95
C MET A 481 9.36 -10.43 9.57
N SER A 482 10.03 -9.30 9.85
CA SER A 482 11.35 -9.30 10.50
C SER A 482 11.34 -9.87 11.92
N GLN A 483 10.19 -9.80 12.59
CA GLN A 483 9.96 -10.36 13.93
C GLN A 483 9.42 -11.80 13.90
N GLY A 484 9.27 -12.41 12.72
CA GLY A 484 8.68 -13.74 12.56
C GLY A 484 7.20 -13.82 12.96
N LYS A 485 6.46 -12.71 12.91
CA LYS A 485 5.04 -12.60 13.23
C LYS A 485 4.18 -12.68 11.97
N GLU A 486 2.96 -13.19 12.12
CA GLU A 486 1.93 -13.12 11.05
C GLU A 486 1.66 -11.65 10.68
N PRO A 487 1.53 -11.30 9.38
CA PRO A 487 1.07 -10.00 8.95
C PRO A 487 -0.26 -9.61 9.59
N GLU A 488 -0.48 -8.30 9.70
CA GLU A 488 -1.71 -7.80 10.28
C GLU A 488 -2.85 -7.88 9.27
N ASN A 489 -3.85 -8.69 9.58
CA ASN A 489 -4.95 -9.04 8.71
C ASN A 489 -6.27 -8.42 9.21
N ILE A 490 -7.08 -7.95 8.27
CA ILE A 490 -8.41 -7.34 8.52
C ILE A 490 -9.56 -8.35 8.24
N ASP A 491 -9.24 -9.57 7.81
CA ASP A 491 -10.23 -10.58 7.44
C ASP A 491 -10.81 -11.39 8.63
N LYS A 492 -11.65 -12.37 8.28
CA LYS A 492 -12.38 -13.27 9.19
C LYS A 492 -11.53 -14.32 9.93
N GLU A 493 -10.21 -14.36 9.76
CA GLU A 493 -9.39 -15.43 10.35
C GLU A 493 -9.47 -15.43 11.88
N PHE A 494 -9.67 -14.30 12.54
CA PHE A 494 -9.83 -14.27 14.00
C PHE A 494 -11.16 -14.88 14.49
N LEU A 495 -12.25 -14.73 13.72
CA LEU A 495 -13.51 -15.45 13.99
C LEU A 495 -13.29 -16.96 13.86
N ARG A 496 -12.57 -17.37 12.81
CA ARG A 496 -12.25 -18.78 12.55
C ARG A 496 -11.41 -19.40 13.68
N LEU A 497 -10.39 -18.67 14.14
CA LEU A 497 -9.54 -19.09 15.27
C LEU A 497 -10.35 -19.21 16.55
N TRP A 498 -11.24 -18.25 16.84
CA TRP A 498 -12.11 -18.31 18.01
C TRP A 498 -12.96 -19.60 18.01
N PHE A 499 -13.64 -19.93 16.91
CA PHE A 499 -14.43 -21.18 16.85
C PHE A 499 -13.56 -22.43 17.02
N ARG A 500 -12.39 -22.50 16.36
CA ARG A 500 -11.48 -23.64 16.51
C ARG A 500 -10.99 -23.83 17.95
N ASP A 501 -10.82 -22.75 18.69
CA ASP A 501 -10.30 -22.80 20.05
C ASP A 501 -11.43 -23.06 21.09
N HIS A 502 -12.71 -23.00 20.68
CA HIS A 502 -13.87 -23.14 21.58
C HIS A 502 -14.83 -24.30 21.23
N CYS A 503 -14.69 -24.92 20.05
CA CYS A 503 -15.50 -26.07 19.62
C CYS A 503 -14.78 -26.88 18.52
N ASP A 504 -15.32 -28.04 18.16
CA ASP A 504 -14.98 -28.71 16.91
C ASP A 504 -15.99 -28.31 15.82
N PRO A 505 -15.69 -27.30 14.99
CA PRO A 505 -16.65 -26.75 14.05
C PRO A 505 -17.09 -27.74 12.96
N TYR A 506 -16.31 -28.81 12.73
CA TYR A 506 -16.58 -29.83 11.73
C TYR A 506 -17.52 -30.94 12.24
N HIS A 507 -17.41 -31.29 13.52
CA HIS A 507 -18.14 -32.43 14.09
C HIS A 507 -19.24 -32.05 15.07
N ASP A 508 -19.15 -30.88 15.71
CA ASP A 508 -20.14 -30.46 16.70
C ASP A 508 -21.48 -30.14 16.04
N THR A 509 -22.57 -30.72 16.53
CA THR A 509 -23.91 -30.49 15.98
C THR A 509 -24.37 -29.05 16.20
N VAL A 510 -24.11 -28.50 17.39
CA VAL A 510 -24.44 -27.11 17.77
C VAL A 510 -23.14 -26.36 18.04
N LEU A 511 -22.97 -25.22 17.36
CA LEU A 511 -21.83 -24.33 17.58
C LEU A 511 -22.17 -23.30 18.67
N PRO A 512 -21.19 -22.86 19.48
CA PRO A 512 -21.40 -21.76 20.41
C PRO A 512 -21.71 -20.47 19.64
N GLU A 513 -22.49 -19.57 20.23
CA GLU A 513 -22.71 -18.25 19.63
C GLU A 513 -21.41 -17.43 19.63
N ALA A 514 -21.16 -16.72 18.54
CA ALA A 514 -20.02 -15.81 18.44
C ALA A 514 -20.20 -14.67 19.46
N PRO A 515 -19.18 -14.34 20.27
CA PRO A 515 -19.26 -13.25 21.24
C PRO A 515 -19.60 -11.93 20.55
N GLU A 516 -20.41 -11.11 21.21
CA GLU A 516 -20.83 -9.81 20.67
C GLU A 516 -19.65 -8.95 20.22
N GLU A 517 -18.61 -8.82 21.06
CA GLU A 517 -17.41 -8.04 20.74
C GLU A 517 -16.69 -8.56 19.48
N LEU A 518 -16.74 -9.87 19.25
CA LEU A 518 -16.14 -10.50 18.07
C LEU A 518 -16.92 -10.14 16.79
N VAL A 519 -18.26 -10.16 16.88
CA VAL A 519 -19.16 -9.79 15.78
C VAL A 519 -19.04 -8.30 15.44
N VAL A 520 -19.03 -7.45 16.46
CA VAL A 520 -18.92 -5.98 16.31
C VAL A 520 -17.55 -5.59 15.76
N GLU A 521 -16.48 -6.20 16.25
CA GLU A 521 -15.13 -5.96 15.72
C GLU A 521 -14.98 -6.45 14.27
N LEU A 522 -15.59 -7.59 13.91
CA LEU A 522 -15.59 -8.05 12.53
C LEU A 522 -16.36 -7.10 11.61
N SER A 523 -17.55 -6.65 12.00
CA SER A 523 -18.30 -5.64 11.25
C SER A 523 -17.48 -4.35 11.06
N ARG A 524 -16.85 -3.86 12.14
CA ARG A 524 -15.97 -2.68 12.08
C ARG A 524 -14.82 -2.87 11.09
N ARG A 525 -14.16 -4.03 11.12
CA ARG A 525 -13.05 -4.36 10.21
C ARG A 525 -13.49 -4.45 8.74
N TYR A 526 -14.66 -5.01 8.47
CA TYR A 526 -15.24 -4.99 7.12
C TYR A 526 -15.48 -3.56 6.64
N ILE A 527 -16.06 -2.71 7.48
CA ILE A 527 -16.27 -1.28 7.17
C ILE A 527 -14.92 -0.57 6.97
N MET A 528 -13.94 -0.80 7.84
CA MET A 528 -12.58 -0.25 7.71
C MET A 528 -11.96 -0.64 6.38
N LEU A 529 -12.07 -1.91 5.99
CA LEU A 529 -11.52 -2.38 4.72
C LEU A 529 -12.26 -1.78 3.52
N TYR A 530 -13.59 -1.62 3.59
CA TYR A 530 -14.35 -0.87 2.58
C TYR A 530 -13.84 0.56 2.42
N GLU A 531 -13.70 1.31 3.52
CA GLU A 531 -13.28 2.70 3.47
C GLU A 531 -11.83 2.84 3.02
N LEU A 532 -10.94 1.91 3.39
CA LEU A 532 -9.56 1.86 2.87
C LEU A 532 -9.53 1.53 1.38
N ILE A 533 -10.23 0.48 0.93
CA ILE A 533 -10.25 0.09 -0.48
C ILE A 533 -10.84 1.22 -1.34
N THR A 534 -11.93 1.83 -0.92
CA THR A 534 -12.70 2.74 -1.77
C THR A 534 -12.32 4.21 -1.61
N TRP A 535 -11.68 4.57 -0.48
CA TRP A 535 -11.53 5.96 0.01
C TRP A 535 -12.85 6.72 0.13
N GLN A 536 -13.95 5.99 0.31
CA GLN A 536 -15.28 6.54 0.55
C GLN A 536 -15.68 6.30 2.01
N ASN A 537 -16.47 7.21 2.57
CA ASN A 537 -17.07 6.96 3.88
C ASN A 537 -18.16 5.91 3.76
N PHE A 538 -18.30 5.07 4.78
CA PHE A 538 -19.37 4.09 4.83
C PHE A 538 -20.72 4.77 5.10
N GLU A 539 -21.63 4.68 4.12
CA GLU A 539 -23.00 5.16 4.24
C GLU A 539 -23.89 4.07 4.83
N TRP A 540 -24.61 4.38 5.91
CA TRP A 540 -25.36 3.37 6.67
C TRP A 540 -26.72 3.11 6.05
N ASP A 541 -27.00 1.88 5.64
CA ASP A 541 -28.35 1.46 5.27
C ASP A 541 -29.12 0.97 6.51
N LEU A 542 -30.07 1.77 6.99
CA LEU A 542 -30.79 1.50 8.25
C LEU A 542 -32.06 0.67 8.05
N ASP A 543 -32.50 0.46 6.81
CA ASP A 543 -33.81 -0.13 6.48
C ASP A 543 -33.68 -1.28 5.45
N ALA A 544 -32.56 -2.00 5.50
CA ALA A 544 -32.12 -2.94 4.46
C ALA A 544 -33.16 -3.97 4.02
N ALA A 545 -34.01 -4.47 4.91
CA ALA A 545 -34.99 -5.50 4.60
C ALA A 545 -36.28 -4.96 3.95
N SER A 546 -36.72 -3.75 4.34
CA SER A 546 -38.00 -3.17 3.91
C SER A 546 -37.98 -2.65 2.47
N SER A 547 -36.81 -2.31 1.94
CA SER A 547 -36.62 -1.67 0.64
C SER A 547 -36.23 -2.65 -0.48
N LEU A 548 -35.90 -3.92 -0.15
CA LEU A 548 -35.36 -4.89 -1.14
C LEU A 548 -36.30 -5.08 -2.34
N TRP A 549 -37.59 -5.29 -2.08
CA TRP A 549 -38.57 -5.53 -3.15
C TRP A 549 -38.70 -4.30 -4.06
N GLU A 550 -38.76 -3.10 -3.50
CA GLU A 550 -38.92 -1.88 -4.28
C GLU A 550 -37.73 -1.65 -5.22
N ALA A 551 -36.52 -1.97 -4.75
CA ALA A 551 -35.29 -1.89 -5.53
C ALA A 551 -35.24 -2.90 -6.69
N VAL A 552 -35.75 -4.13 -6.50
CA VAL A 552 -35.64 -5.21 -7.51
C VAL A 552 -36.85 -5.33 -8.42
N ARG A 553 -38.02 -4.82 -8.01
CA ARG A 553 -39.27 -4.92 -8.77
C ARG A 553 -39.15 -4.50 -10.24
N PRO A 554 -38.40 -3.44 -10.62
CA PRO A 554 -38.21 -3.08 -12.02
C PRO A 554 -37.49 -4.16 -12.86
N TYR A 555 -36.65 -4.98 -12.22
CA TYR A 555 -35.84 -6.02 -12.86
C TYR A 555 -36.49 -7.42 -12.82
N CYS A 556 -37.59 -7.56 -12.09
CA CYS A 556 -38.36 -8.81 -11.98
C CYS A 556 -39.46 -8.93 -13.05
N LYS A 557 -39.86 -7.83 -13.69
CA LYS A 557 -40.99 -7.78 -14.61
C LYS A 557 -40.56 -8.00 -16.06
N SER A 558 -41.30 -8.88 -16.74
CA SER A 558 -41.80 -8.60 -18.09
C SER A 558 -43.29 -8.36 -17.99
#